data_AF-A0A519ZWA5-F1
#
_entry.id   AF-A0A519ZWA5-F1
#
_cell.length_a   1.000
_cell.length_b   1.000
_cell.length_c   1.000
_cell.angle_alpha   90.00
_cell.angle_beta   90.00
_cell.angle_gamma   90.00
#
_symmetry.space_group_name_H-M   'P 1'
#
loop_
_entity.id
_entity.type
_entity.pdbx_description
1 polymer ?
#
loop_
_entity_poly.entity_id
_entity_poly.type
_entity_poly.pdbx_seq_one_letter_code
_entity_poly.pdbx_strand_id
1 'polypeptide(L)'
;MLLLVLLSGAATTARAQAPAAPPECAADEKFANQWYFGFKAGLDFNQASADSLPKVLLNSQMIAPAGSGVMSDKDGKILFYSNGKTVWNGDGTVMTNGTGLDGDSTTTDGPLPLKMPGLPVSGQPTRYLLFTLNSTVGLSYSEIDIPAGGGAGTVIAMTKNTPIARGTAEKLTGVFHKNGCDIWVIAHGWGAAKAGNDNRGDAFLAYRVRQPLSTGSPVIDPPIISAVGSLHAPSVAALGYKGQMKVTPDGQRLALARYSEVLG
;
A
#
# COMPACT_ATOMS: atom_id res chain seq x y z
N MET A 1 43.07 -11.42 57.41
CA MET A 1 41.96 -12.38 57.26
C MET A 1 40.85 -11.69 56.47
N LEU A 2 40.82 -11.88 55.14
CA LEU A 2 39.68 -11.53 54.29
C LEU A 2 39.74 -12.45 53.08
N LEU A 3 38.83 -13.42 53.03
CA LEU A 3 38.75 -14.45 51.99
C LEU A 3 37.81 -13.91 50.91
N LEU A 4 38.33 -13.63 49.70
CA LEU A 4 37.52 -13.22 48.56
C LEU A 4 37.07 -14.48 47.81
N VAL A 5 35.79 -14.82 47.92
CA VAL A 5 35.16 -15.93 47.18
C VAL A 5 34.71 -15.40 45.82
N LEU A 6 35.35 -15.87 44.74
CA LEU A 6 34.93 -15.63 43.36
C LEU A 6 33.77 -16.59 43.03
N LEU A 7 32.55 -16.06 42.98
CA LEU A 7 31.38 -16.75 42.42
C LEU A 7 31.47 -16.73 40.90
N SER A 8 31.76 -17.88 40.29
CA SER A 8 31.61 -18.10 38.85
C SER A 8 30.12 -18.19 38.51
N GLY A 9 29.54 -17.06 38.08
CA GLY A 9 28.21 -17.04 37.48
C GLY A 9 28.26 -17.69 36.10
N ALA A 10 27.60 -18.83 35.92
CA ALA A 10 27.35 -19.39 34.61
C ALA A 10 26.42 -18.44 33.83
N ALA A 11 26.95 -17.80 32.80
CA ALA A 11 26.15 -17.03 31.87
C ALA A 11 25.24 -18.02 31.11
N THR A 12 23.97 -18.06 31.48
CA THR A 12 22.94 -18.69 30.65
C THR A 12 22.87 -17.92 29.34
N THR A 13 23.38 -18.52 28.27
CA THR A 13 23.11 -18.09 26.90
C THR A 13 21.60 -18.05 26.70
N ALA A 14 21.02 -16.86 26.78
CA ALA A 14 19.68 -16.59 26.30
C ALA A 14 19.70 -16.85 24.79
N ARG A 15 19.19 -18.01 24.38
CA ARG A 15 18.86 -18.24 22.98
C ARG A 15 17.80 -17.20 22.61
N ALA A 16 18.17 -16.20 21.83
CA ALA A 16 17.20 -15.38 21.13
C ALA A 16 16.31 -16.36 20.34
N GLN A 17 15.06 -16.51 20.76
CA GLN A 17 14.06 -17.18 19.95
C GLN A 17 14.04 -16.43 18.62
N ALA A 18 14.20 -17.17 17.51
CA ALA A 18 13.92 -16.62 16.20
C ALA A 18 12.56 -15.90 16.26
N PRO A 19 12.40 -14.70 15.68
CA PRO A 19 11.12 -14.03 15.68
C PRO A 19 10.06 -15.02 15.18
N ALA A 20 8.96 -15.13 15.92
CA ALA A 20 7.87 -16.00 15.53
C ALA A 20 7.49 -15.69 14.07
N ALA A 21 7.26 -16.73 13.27
CA ALA A 21 6.79 -16.53 11.90
C ALA A 21 5.58 -15.58 11.93
N PRO A 22 5.50 -14.61 11.01
CA PRO A 22 4.36 -13.71 10.97
C PRO A 22 3.08 -14.53 10.91
N PRO A 23 1.98 -14.07 11.54
CA PRO A 23 0.71 -14.78 11.45
C PRO A 23 0.35 -14.97 9.98
N GLU A 24 -0.39 -16.02 9.64
CA GLU A 24 -0.69 -16.40 8.25
C GLU A 24 -1.27 -15.25 7.41
N CYS A 25 -2.01 -14.34 8.05
CA CYS A 25 -2.55 -13.12 7.44
C CYS A 25 -1.49 -12.06 7.02
N ALA A 26 -0.27 -12.12 7.55
CA ALA A 26 0.90 -11.29 7.20
C ALA A 26 2.10 -12.12 6.75
N ALA A 27 1.88 -13.34 6.25
CA ALA A 27 2.95 -14.11 5.62
C ALA A 27 3.63 -13.26 4.53
N ASP A 28 4.96 -13.29 4.50
CA ASP A 28 5.74 -12.61 3.47
C ASP A 28 5.53 -13.35 2.15
N GLU A 29 4.55 -12.85 1.41
CA GLU A 29 4.15 -13.37 0.13
C GLU A 29 4.79 -12.48 -0.94
N LYS A 30 5.21 -13.06 -2.05
CA LYS A 30 5.94 -12.40 -3.16
C LYS A 30 5.10 -11.35 -3.92
N PHE A 31 4.11 -10.75 -3.28
CA PHE A 31 3.14 -9.80 -3.80
C PHE A 31 3.78 -8.58 -4.49
N ALA A 32 4.96 -8.16 -4.02
CA ALA A 32 5.68 -6.99 -4.52
C ALA A 32 6.93 -7.32 -5.37
N ASN A 33 7.12 -8.59 -5.76
CA ASN A 33 8.31 -9.01 -6.51
C ASN A 33 8.24 -8.71 -8.01
N GLN A 34 7.06 -8.40 -8.55
CA GLN A 34 6.93 -7.99 -9.95
C GLN A 34 6.52 -6.53 -10.03
N TRP A 35 7.23 -5.78 -10.85
CA TRP A 35 7.05 -4.34 -11.03
C TRP A 35 6.66 -4.07 -12.47
N TYR A 36 5.64 -3.23 -12.65
CA TYR A 36 5.29 -2.59 -13.91
C TYR A 36 5.23 -1.11 -13.69
N PHE A 37 5.83 -0.32 -14.59
CA PHE A 37 5.96 1.12 -14.44
C PHE A 37 6.21 1.81 -15.78
N GLY A 38 6.09 3.14 -15.79
CA GLY A 38 6.45 3.95 -16.95
C GLY A 38 5.61 3.63 -18.18
N PHE A 39 6.28 3.41 -19.31
CA PHE A 39 5.68 3.16 -20.61
C PHE A 39 5.83 1.69 -20.98
N LYS A 40 4.93 0.83 -20.47
CA LYS A 40 4.89 -0.62 -20.71
C LYS A 40 6.14 -1.41 -20.27
N ALA A 41 6.92 -0.87 -19.34
CA ALA A 41 8.10 -1.53 -18.80
C ALA A 41 7.78 -2.39 -17.59
N GLY A 42 8.66 -3.36 -17.31
CA GLY A 42 8.55 -4.16 -16.10
C GLY A 42 9.81 -4.93 -15.73
N LEU A 43 9.84 -5.36 -14.46
CA LEU A 43 10.91 -6.14 -13.85
C LEU A 43 10.32 -7.24 -12.96
N ASP A 44 10.91 -8.43 -13.00
CA ASP A 44 10.57 -9.58 -12.16
C ASP A 44 11.77 -9.94 -11.27
N PHE A 45 11.57 -9.78 -9.96
CA PHE A 45 12.56 -10.04 -8.93
C PHE A 45 12.44 -11.43 -8.29
N ASN A 46 11.52 -12.30 -8.75
CA ASN A 46 11.28 -13.60 -8.11
C ASN A 46 12.50 -14.51 -8.03
N GLN A 47 13.43 -14.37 -8.97
CA GLN A 47 14.70 -15.11 -9.04
C GLN A 47 15.93 -14.18 -8.99
N ALA A 48 15.71 -12.89 -8.68
CA ALA A 48 16.80 -11.93 -8.54
C ALA A 48 17.54 -12.19 -7.23
N SER A 49 18.85 -11.94 -7.24
CA SER A 49 19.72 -12.12 -6.09
C SER A 49 20.85 -11.09 -6.15
N ALA A 50 21.81 -11.16 -5.21
CA ALA A 50 23.00 -10.32 -5.28
C ALA A 50 23.82 -10.56 -6.57
N ASP A 51 23.75 -11.78 -7.13
CA ASP A 51 24.56 -12.21 -8.27
C ASP A 51 23.75 -12.32 -9.58
N SER A 52 22.43 -12.06 -9.54
CA SER A 52 21.54 -12.17 -10.70
C SER A 52 20.63 -10.94 -10.84
N LEU A 53 20.63 -10.37 -12.04
CA LEU A 53 19.74 -9.27 -12.39
C LEU A 53 18.28 -9.73 -12.43
N PRO A 54 17.31 -8.83 -12.12
CA PRO A 54 15.90 -9.11 -12.33
C PRO A 54 15.60 -9.36 -13.81
N LYS A 55 14.60 -10.19 -14.07
CA LYS A 55 14.15 -10.48 -15.43
C LYS A 55 13.35 -9.29 -15.96
N VAL A 56 13.61 -8.88 -17.20
CA VAL A 56 12.83 -7.83 -17.87
C VAL A 56 11.47 -8.38 -18.31
N LEU A 57 10.41 -7.60 -18.09
CA LEU A 57 9.06 -7.87 -18.55
C LEU A 57 8.64 -6.81 -19.57
N LEU A 58 8.03 -7.23 -20.69
CA LEU A 58 7.65 -6.36 -21.81
C LEU A 58 6.16 -6.46 -22.17
N ASN A 59 5.37 -7.14 -21.35
CA ASN A 59 3.97 -7.46 -21.60
C ASN A 59 2.98 -6.54 -20.87
N SER A 60 3.47 -5.53 -20.14
CA SER A 60 2.60 -4.54 -19.51
C SER A 60 1.85 -3.73 -20.56
N GLN A 61 0.55 -3.50 -20.34
CA GLN A 61 -0.25 -2.56 -21.13
C GLN A 61 -0.33 -1.15 -20.54
N MET A 62 0.33 -0.95 -19.39
CA MET A 62 0.20 0.27 -18.61
C MET A 62 1.02 1.43 -19.19
N ILE A 63 0.40 2.62 -19.19
CA ILE A 63 1.09 3.90 -19.28
C ILE A 63 0.88 4.62 -17.95
N ALA A 64 1.97 4.76 -17.21
CA ALA A 64 2.05 5.37 -15.89
C ALA A 64 3.29 6.27 -15.83
N PRO A 65 3.21 7.53 -16.29
CA PRO A 65 4.35 8.45 -16.29
C PRO A 65 4.88 8.78 -14.88
N ALA A 66 4.12 8.45 -13.83
CA ALA A 66 4.53 8.59 -12.45
C ALA A 66 4.23 7.29 -11.66
N GLY A 67 3.28 7.35 -10.72
CA GLY A 67 2.92 6.24 -9.85
C GLY A 67 2.25 5.07 -10.58
N SER A 68 2.52 3.86 -10.07
CA SER A 68 1.98 2.60 -10.55
C SER A 68 1.75 1.63 -9.39
N GLY A 69 0.80 0.72 -9.54
CA GLY A 69 0.52 -0.33 -8.56
C GLY A 69 0.45 -1.70 -9.21
N VAL A 70 1.09 -2.69 -8.59
CA VAL A 70 1.07 -4.10 -9.02
C VAL A 70 0.77 -4.99 -7.83
N MET A 71 -0.05 -6.01 -8.04
CA MET A 71 -0.32 -7.07 -7.08
C MET A 71 0.01 -8.41 -7.71
N SER A 72 0.93 -9.14 -7.08
CA SER A 72 1.21 -10.55 -7.41
C SER A 72 0.57 -11.48 -6.39
N ASP A 73 0.50 -12.78 -6.69
CA ASP A 73 0.16 -13.81 -5.72
C ASP A 73 1.40 -14.24 -4.90
N LYS A 74 1.19 -15.23 -4.02
CA LYS A 74 2.23 -15.79 -3.14
C LYS A 74 3.42 -16.39 -3.87
N ASP A 75 3.18 -16.88 -5.10
CA ASP A 75 4.20 -17.48 -5.94
C ASP A 75 4.91 -16.43 -6.80
N GLY A 76 4.46 -15.17 -6.67
CA GLY A 76 5.01 -14.02 -7.36
C GLY A 76 4.52 -13.90 -8.78
N LYS A 77 3.34 -14.44 -9.14
CA LYS A 77 2.69 -14.24 -10.43
C LYS A 77 1.76 -13.02 -10.35
N ILE A 78 1.84 -12.11 -11.33
CA ILE A 78 0.95 -10.94 -11.40
C ILE A 78 -0.52 -11.39 -11.46
N LEU A 79 -1.30 -10.83 -10.56
CA LEU A 79 -2.75 -10.94 -10.52
C LEU A 79 -3.39 -9.77 -11.26
N PHE A 80 -2.95 -8.56 -10.94
CA PHE A 80 -3.43 -7.33 -11.57
C PHE A 80 -2.46 -6.17 -11.37
N TYR A 81 -2.66 -5.11 -12.15
CA TYR A 81 -1.90 -3.87 -12.04
C TYR A 81 -2.73 -2.67 -12.49
N SER A 82 -2.34 -1.47 -12.06
CA SER A 82 -3.08 -0.25 -12.34
C SER A 82 -2.21 1.00 -12.37
N ASN A 83 -2.61 1.95 -13.20
CA ASN A 83 -2.10 3.33 -13.22
C ASN A 83 -3.06 4.31 -12.51
N GLY A 84 -3.99 3.82 -11.70
CA GLY A 84 -4.97 4.64 -10.99
C GLY A 84 -6.23 4.99 -11.80
N LYS A 85 -6.19 4.91 -13.14
CA LYS A 85 -7.36 5.12 -14.02
C LYS A 85 -7.92 3.83 -14.59
N THR A 86 -7.07 2.83 -14.80
CA THR A 86 -7.43 1.53 -15.37
C THR A 86 -6.79 0.40 -14.60
N VAL A 87 -7.52 -0.70 -14.42
CA VAL A 87 -7.02 -1.97 -13.88
C VAL A 87 -6.95 -3.00 -14.99
N TRP A 88 -5.77 -3.57 -15.17
CA TRP A 88 -5.54 -4.70 -16.04
C TRP A 88 -5.31 -5.95 -15.19
N ASN A 89 -5.73 -7.09 -15.71
CA ASN A 89 -5.41 -8.38 -15.12
C ASN A 89 -3.98 -8.81 -15.52
N GLY A 90 -3.52 -9.96 -14.99
CA GLY A 90 -2.18 -10.47 -15.28
C GLY A 90 -1.90 -10.86 -16.73
N ASP A 91 -2.92 -11.08 -17.57
CA ASP A 91 -2.75 -11.36 -19.01
C ASP A 91 -2.66 -10.06 -19.86
N GLY A 92 -2.90 -8.91 -19.24
CA GLY A 92 -2.82 -7.60 -19.86
C GLY A 92 -4.15 -7.07 -20.40
N THR A 93 -5.23 -7.84 -20.34
CA THR A 93 -6.57 -7.36 -20.66
C THR A 93 -7.15 -6.50 -19.52
N VAL A 94 -8.03 -5.58 -19.88
CA VAL A 94 -8.70 -4.70 -18.91
C VAL A 94 -9.73 -5.53 -18.14
N MET A 95 -9.70 -5.45 -16.80
CA MET A 95 -10.69 -6.12 -15.95
C MET A 95 -12.11 -5.59 -16.23
N THR A 96 -13.14 -6.42 -16.00
CA THR A 96 -14.53 -5.94 -16.00
C THR A 96 -14.69 -4.80 -14.99
N ASN A 97 -15.34 -3.70 -15.40
CA ASN A 97 -15.44 -2.42 -14.68
C ASN A 97 -14.09 -1.73 -14.37
N GLY A 98 -13.00 -2.18 -14.98
CA GLY A 98 -11.63 -1.76 -14.69
C GLY A 98 -11.24 -0.38 -15.18
N THR A 99 -12.02 0.30 -16.03
CA THR A 99 -11.74 1.66 -16.53
C THR A 99 -12.50 2.72 -15.73
N GLY A 100 -12.10 4.00 -15.79
CA GLY A 100 -12.87 5.08 -15.13
C GLY A 100 -12.77 5.02 -13.60
N LEU A 101 -11.60 4.63 -13.09
CA LEU A 101 -11.26 4.83 -11.69
C LEU A 101 -10.94 6.30 -11.41
N ASP A 102 -11.18 6.75 -10.19
CA ASP A 102 -11.02 8.15 -9.77
C ASP A 102 -9.56 8.57 -9.55
N GLY A 103 -8.59 7.67 -9.71
CA GLY A 103 -7.17 8.00 -9.61
C GLY A 103 -6.62 8.76 -10.81
N ASP A 104 -5.34 9.13 -10.75
CA ASP A 104 -4.62 9.68 -11.89
C ASP A 104 -3.28 8.96 -12.14
N SER A 105 -2.93 8.75 -13.41
CA SER A 105 -1.68 8.10 -13.81
C SER A 105 -0.45 8.99 -13.68
N THR A 106 -0.65 10.26 -13.37
CA THR A 106 0.38 11.26 -13.08
C THR A 106 0.58 11.51 -11.58
N THR A 107 -0.25 10.91 -10.73
CA THR A 107 -0.05 10.90 -9.28
C THR A 107 1.30 10.26 -8.96
N THR A 108 2.13 10.92 -8.17
CA THR A 108 3.50 10.48 -7.87
C THR A 108 3.57 9.23 -7.01
N ASP A 109 2.65 9.02 -6.08
CA ASP A 109 2.63 7.87 -5.18
C ASP A 109 1.29 7.13 -5.25
N GLY A 110 1.32 5.81 -5.43
CA GLY A 110 0.17 4.97 -5.72
C GLY A 110 -0.08 4.73 -7.23
N PRO A 111 -1.18 4.05 -7.61
CA PRO A 111 -2.19 3.47 -6.73
C PRO A 111 -1.63 2.35 -5.83
N LEU A 112 -2.24 2.13 -4.67
CA LEU A 112 -1.81 1.14 -3.69
C LEU A 112 -2.75 -0.07 -3.72
N PRO A 113 -2.35 -1.19 -4.35
CA PRO A 113 -3.09 -2.42 -4.27
C PRO A 113 -2.78 -3.16 -2.97
N LEU A 114 -3.80 -3.74 -2.33
CA LEU A 114 -3.70 -4.54 -1.12
C LEU A 114 -4.53 -5.81 -1.26
N LYS A 115 -4.02 -6.94 -0.77
CA LYS A 115 -4.87 -8.10 -0.48
C LYS A 115 -5.78 -7.73 0.68
N MET A 116 -7.06 -8.10 0.60
CA MET A 116 -7.99 -7.89 1.70
C MET A 116 -7.38 -8.50 2.98
N PRO A 117 -7.27 -7.74 4.09
CA PRO A 117 -6.74 -8.26 5.34
C PRO A 117 -7.54 -9.47 5.83
N GLY A 118 -6.84 -10.35 6.56
CA GLY A 118 -7.40 -11.59 7.10
C GLY A 118 -7.20 -12.82 6.20
N LEU A 119 -7.90 -13.91 6.53
CA LEU A 119 -7.70 -15.20 5.86
C LEU A 119 -8.68 -15.37 4.69
N PRO A 120 -8.21 -15.82 3.51
CA PRO A 120 -9.09 -16.17 2.42
C PRO A 120 -9.98 -17.34 2.84
N VAL A 121 -11.27 -17.28 2.46
CA VAL A 121 -12.19 -18.39 2.67
C VAL A 121 -12.00 -19.39 1.53
N SER A 122 -11.68 -20.64 1.86
CA SER A 122 -11.45 -21.68 0.85
C SER A 122 -12.66 -21.82 -0.09
N GLY A 123 -12.39 -21.89 -1.39
CA GLY A 123 -13.41 -21.99 -2.44
C GLY A 123 -14.16 -20.68 -2.75
N GLN A 124 -13.85 -19.57 -2.07
CA GLN A 124 -14.41 -18.25 -2.37
C GLN A 124 -13.43 -17.39 -3.17
N PRO A 125 -13.91 -16.38 -3.92
CA PRO A 125 -13.05 -15.38 -4.53
C PRO A 125 -12.12 -14.73 -3.49
N THR A 126 -10.87 -14.49 -3.87
CA THR A 126 -9.97 -13.67 -3.07
C THR A 126 -10.22 -12.22 -3.40
N ARG A 127 -10.39 -11.39 -2.35
CA ARG A 127 -10.64 -9.96 -2.50
C ARG A 127 -9.39 -9.14 -2.33
N TYR A 128 -9.35 -8.06 -3.08
CA TYR A 128 -8.29 -7.07 -3.07
C TYR A 128 -8.91 -5.67 -3.01
N LEU A 129 -8.13 -4.74 -2.50
CA LEU A 129 -8.46 -3.33 -2.46
C LEU A 129 -7.47 -2.58 -3.34
N LEU A 130 -7.95 -1.61 -4.09
CA LEU A 130 -7.11 -0.68 -4.83
C LEU A 130 -7.41 0.74 -4.33
N PHE A 131 -6.44 1.32 -3.64
CA PHE A 131 -6.51 2.70 -3.20
C PHE A 131 -5.94 3.62 -4.28
N THR A 132 -6.69 4.64 -4.64
CA THR A 132 -6.32 5.59 -5.68
C THR A 132 -6.26 7.00 -5.12
N LEU A 133 -5.34 7.80 -5.67
CA LEU A 133 -5.17 9.21 -5.35
C LEU A 133 -5.38 10.05 -6.60
N ASN A 134 -6.02 11.19 -6.42
CA ASN A 134 -6.19 12.21 -7.44
C ASN A 134 -6.24 13.59 -6.79
N SER A 135 -5.49 14.55 -7.32
CA SER A 135 -5.40 15.91 -6.79
C SER A 135 -6.73 16.66 -6.71
N THR A 136 -7.73 16.29 -7.52
CA THR A 136 -9.07 16.93 -7.52
C THR A 136 -10.11 16.17 -6.71
N VAL A 137 -9.90 14.89 -6.43
CA VAL A 137 -10.85 14.03 -5.72
C VAL A 137 -10.39 13.76 -4.29
N GLY A 138 -9.13 13.36 -4.13
CA GLY A 138 -8.52 12.90 -2.88
C GLY A 138 -8.21 11.40 -2.92
N LEU A 139 -8.42 10.72 -1.78
CA LEU A 139 -8.22 9.29 -1.59
C LEU A 139 -9.56 8.56 -1.75
N SER A 140 -9.59 7.58 -2.66
CA SER A 140 -10.70 6.64 -2.85
C SER A 140 -10.21 5.20 -2.83
N TYR A 141 -11.12 4.25 -2.67
CA TYR A 141 -10.82 2.83 -2.88
C TYR A 141 -11.81 2.16 -3.81
N SER A 142 -11.41 1.02 -4.37
CA SER A 142 -12.28 0.09 -5.09
C SER A 142 -11.96 -1.34 -4.66
N GLU A 143 -12.98 -2.20 -4.58
CA GLU A 143 -12.78 -3.64 -4.36
C GLU A 143 -12.60 -4.38 -5.69
N ILE A 144 -11.75 -5.40 -5.69
CA ILE A 144 -11.49 -6.30 -6.80
C ILE A 144 -11.68 -7.74 -6.32
N ASP A 145 -12.46 -8.51 -7.07
CA ASP A 145 -12.65 -9.95 -6.86
C ASP A 145 -11.84 -10.74 -7.88
N ILE A 146 -11.06 -11.72 -7.41
CA ILE A 146 -10.44 -12.73 -8.26
C ILE A 146 -11.04 -14.11 -7.89
N PRO A 147 -11.67 -14.82 -8.83
CA PRO A 147 -12.30 -16.11 -8.56
C PRO A 147 -11.33 -17.15 -7.97
N ALA A 148 -11.88 -18.09 -7.20
CA ALA A 148 -11.14 -19.26 -6.76
C ALA A 148 -10.64 -20.05 -7.99
N GLY A 149 -9.35 -20.37 -8.04
CA GLY A 149 -8.71 -20.97 -9.23
C GLY A 149 -8.10 -19.95 -10.21
N GLY A 150 -8.24 -18.65 -9.93
CA GLY A 150 -7.67 -17.58 -10.74
C GLY A 150 -8.62 -17.07 -11.83
N GLY A 151 -8.07 -16.35 -12.80
CA GLY A 151 -8.82 -15.73 -13.90
C GLY A 151 -8.61 -14.23 -13.97
N ALA A 152 -9.38 -13.57 -14.85
CA ALA A 152 -9.20 -12.14 -15.14
C ALA A 152 -9.51 -11.22 -13.95
N GLY A 153 -10.39 -11.64 -13.04
CA GLY A 153 -10.88 -10.79 -11.96
C GLY A 153 -11.78 -9.64 -12.43
N THR A 154 -12.44 -8.99 -11.48
CA THR A 154 -13.45 -7.96 -11.72
C THR A 154 -13.36 -6.86 -10.68
N VAL A 155 -13.41 -5.59 -11.10
CA VAL A 155 -13.66 -4.47 -10.17
C VAL A 155 -15.13 -4.48 -9.78
N ILE A 156 -15.43 -4.50 -8.49
CA ILE A 156 -16.80 -4.54 -7.97
C ILE A 156 -17.45 -3.16 -8.18
N ALA A 157 -18.48 -3.11 -9.03
CA ALA A 157 -19.12 -1.86 -9.43
C ALA A 157 -19.70 -1.06 -8.26
N MET A 158 -20.24 -1.73 -7.24
CA MET A 158 -20.89 -1.11 -6.08
C MET A 158 -19.92 -0.30 -5.20
N THR A 159 -18.66 -0.71 -5.14
CA THR A 159 -17.64 -0.09 -4.29
C THR A 159 -16.60 0.69 -5.08
N LYS A 160 -16.76 0.74 -6.41
CA LYS A 160 -15.85 1.44 -7.28
C LYS A 160 -15.82 2.92 -6.93
N ASN A 161 -14.62 3.47 -6.77
CA ASN A 161 -14.39 4.88 -6.44
C ASN A 161 -15.06 5.32 -5.13
N THR A 162 -15.17 4.45 -4.14
CA THR A 162 -15.72 4.83 -2.84
C THR A 162 -14.78 5.85 -2.18
N PRO A 163 -15.24 7.09 -1.91
CA PRO A 163 -14.38 8.14 -1.37
C PRO A 163 -14.06 7.90 0.11
N ILE A 164 -12.81 8.17 0.50
CA ILE A 164 -12.33 8.08 1.89
C ILE A 164 -12.02 9.46 2.45
N ALA A 165 -11.32 10.29 1.68
CA ALA A 165 -10.99 11.67 2.06
C ALA A 165 -10.83 12.52 0.80
N ARG A 166 -11.21 13.79 0.89
CA ARG A 166 -10.99 14.79 -0.14
C ARG A 166 -9.76 15.63 0.15
N GLY A 167 -9.10 16.13 -0.88
CA GLY A 167 -7.91 16.98 -0.71
C GLY A 167 -6.80 16.24 0.04
N THR A 168 -6.19 15.26 -0.63
CA THR A 168 -5.01 14.54 -0.14
C THR A 168 -3.81 14.86 -1.03
N ALA A 169 -2.61 14.76 -0.45
CA ALA A 169 -1.37 14.83 -1.20
C ALA A 169 -1.11 13.49 -1.91
N GLU A 170 -0.23 13.49 -2.91
CA GLU A 170 0.22 12.30 -3.62
C GLU A 170 1.25 11.53 -2.79
N LYS A 171 0.80 11.02 -1.64
CA LYS A 171 1.63 10.38 -0.61
C LYS A 171 0.78 9.31 0.06
N LEU A 172 1.03 8.04 -0.27
CA LEU A 172 0.18 6.93 0.14
C LEU A 172 1.02 5.68 0.40
N THR A 173 0.84 5.08 1.57
CA THR A 173 1.56 3.86 1.90
C THR A 173 0.70 2.91 2.72
N GLY A 174 1.10 1.64 2.75
CA GLY A 174 0.43 0.58 3.49
C GLY A 174 1.44 -0.19 4.35
N VAL A 175 1.02 -0.60 5.54
CA VAL A 175 1.79 -1.51 6.41
C VAL A 175 0.86 -2.35 7.25
N PHE A 176 1.27 -3.58 7.57
CA PHE A 176 0.53 -4.40 8.50
C PHE A 176 0.43 -3.70 9.87
N HIS A 177 -0.76 -3.77 10.46
CA HIS A 177 -0.97 -3.44 11.85
C HIS A 177 -0.18 -4.42 12.74
N LYS A 178 0.19 -4.01 13.95
CA LYS A 178 0.93 -4.83 14.93
C LYS A 178 0.24 -6.17 15.30
N ASN A 179 -1.05 -6.31 14.99
CA ASN A 179 -1.77 -7.58 15.19
C ASN A 179 -1.51 -8.58 14.06
N GLY A 180 -0.82 -8.16 13.00
CA GLY A 180 -0.44 -8.95 11.84
C GLY A 180 -1.58 -9.27 10.86
N CYS A 181 -2.83 -8.90 11.13
CA CYS A 181 -3.92 -9.20 10.20
C CYS A 181 -4.58 -7.99 9.59
N ASP A 182 -4.58 -6.84 10.28
CA ASP A 182 -5.12 -5.60 9.71
C ASP A 182 -4.02 -4.85 8.96
N ILE A 183 -4.43 -3.88 8.15
CA ILE A 183 -3.49 -3.03 7.41
C ILE A 183 -3.77 -1.58 7.77
N TRP A 184 -2.73 -0.83 8.09
CA TRP A 184 -2.76 0.63 8.09
C TRP A 184 -2.57 1.13 6.67
N VAL A 185 -3.52 1.92 6.19
CA VAL A 185 -3.36 2.75 4.99
C VAL A 185 -3.15 4.18 5.44
N ILE A 186 -2.00 4.76 5.09
CA ILE A 186 -1.59 6.08 5.56
C ILE A 186 -1.51 7.01 4.36
N ALA A 187 -2.20 8.13 4.45
CA ALA A 187 -2.11 9.23 3.50
C ALA A 187 -1.70 10.53 4.23
N HIS A 188 -1.33 11.55 3.47
CA HIS A 188 -1.21 12.91 4.00
C HIS A 188 -2.29 13.79 3.39
N GLY A 189 -2.94 14.64 4.19
CA GLY A 189 -3.91 15.59 3.65
C GLY A 189 -3.26 16.68 2.79
N TRP A 190 -4.08 17.41 2.05
CA TRP A 190 -3.71 18.56 1.23
C TRP A 190 -4.78 19.66 1.35
N GLY A 191 -4.42 20.80 1.92
CA GLY A 191 -5.34 21.93 2.12
C GLY A 191 -5.16 22.61 3.47
N ALA A 192 -6.02 23.58 3.76
CA ALA A 192 -5.89 24.44 4.94
C ALA A 192 -6.77 24.01 6.13
N ALA A 193 -7.56 22.94 5.99
CA ALA A 193 -8.50 22.53 7.03
C ALA A 193 -7.76 22.07 8.29
N LYS A 194 -8.41 22.30 9.45
CA LYS A 194 -7.88 21.98 10.80
C LYS A 194 -8.79 21.03 11.58
N ALA A 195 -9.85 20.55 10.96
CA ALA A 195 -10.81 19.61 11.52
C ALA A 195 -11.23 18.60 10.44
N GLY A 196 -11.72 17.43 10.86
CA GLY A 196 -12.02 16.33 9.94
C GLY A 196 -10.79 15.79 9.21
N ASN A 197 -11.04 15.00 8.17
CA ASN A 197 -10.06 14.39 7.27
C ASN A 197 -9.97 15.09 5.91
N ASP A 198 -11.01 15.78 5.48
CA ASP A 198 -11.02 16.47 4.19
C ASP A 198 -10.16 17.73 4.22
N ASN A 199 -9.31 17.89 3.20
CA ASN A 199 -8.39 19.00 3.01
C ASN A 199 -7.46 19.23 4.22
N ARG A 200 -7.18 18.16 4.97
CA ARG A 200 -6.47 18.20 6.25
C ARG A 200 -4.95 18.25 6.07
N GLY A 201 -4.48 19.30 5.42
CA GLY A 201 -3.08 19.43 4.99
C GLY A 201 -2.05 19.54 6.10
N ASP A 202 -2.43 19.64 7.38
CA ASP A 202 -1.49 19.63 8.50
C ASP A 202 -1.36 18.29 9.20
N ALA A 203 -1.90 17.21 8.62
CA ALA A 203 -1.89 15.91 9.25
C ALA A 203 -1.66 14.72 8.31
N PHE A 204 -1.08 13.69 8.90
CA PHE A 204 -1.16 12.32 8.40
C PHE A 204 -2.52 11.72 8.82
N LEU A 205 -3.11 10.94 7.91
CA LEU A 205 -4.39 10.25 8.08
C LEU A 205 -4.13 8.76 7.98
N ALA A 206 -4.19 8.05 9.11
CA ALA A 206 -3.96 6.60 9.18
C ALA A 206 -5.29 5.85 9.35
N TYR A 207 -5.71 5.15 8.29
CA TYR A 207 -6.94 4.35 8.23
C TYR A 207 -6.63 2.89 8.55
N ARG A 208 -7.35 2.32 9.52
CA ARG A 208 -7.25 0.88 9.80
C ARG A 208 -8.21 0.14 8.87
N VAL A 209 -7.68 -0.72 8.05
CA VAL A 209 -8.43 -1.61 7.17
C VAL A 209 -8.49 -2.99 7.81
N ARG A 210 -9.71 -3.50 8.02
CA ARG A 210 -9.98 -4.76 8.72
C ARG A 210 -10.83 -5.68 7.86
N GLN A 211 -10.65 -6.98 8.08
CA GLN A 211 -11.56 -7.97 7.51
C GLN A 211 -12.98 -7.70 8.04
N PRO A 212 -14.02 -7.80 7.20
CA PRO A 212 -15.40 -7.88 7.68
C PRO A 212 -15.60 -9.09 8.59
N LEU A 213 -16.57 -9.02 9.50
CA LEU A 213 -16.96 -10.15 10.36
C LEU A 213 -17.59 -11.33 9.58
N SER A 214 -18.01 -11.09 8.34
CA SER A 214 -18.60 -12.06 7.42
C SER A 214 -18.20 -11.74 5.97
N THR A 215 -18.77 -12.41 4.97
CA THR A 215 -18.58 -12.03 3.56
C THR A 215 -19.20 -10.64 3.29
N GLY A 216 -18.40 -9.61 3.05
CA GLY A 216 -18.89 -8.26 2.73
C GLY A 216 -17.80 -7.19 2.66
N SER A 217 -18.07 -5.97 2.22
CA SER A 217 -17.05 -4.90 2.05
C SER A 217 -16.06 -4.73 3.23
N PRO A 218 -14.83 -4.21 3.00
CA PRO A 218 -13.85 -4.01 4.07
C PRO A 218 -14.42 -3.08 5.14
N VAL A 219 -13.95 -3.23 6.39
CA VAL A 219 -14.20 -2.21 7.41
C VAL A 219 -13.00 -1.26 7.42
N ILE A 220 -13.23 -0.01 7.03
CA ILE A 220 -12.24 1.07 7.07
C ILE A 220 -12.65 2.02 8.19
N ASP A 221 -11.89 2.01 9.29
CA ASP A 221 -12.17 2.87 10.44
C ASP A 221 -11.91 4.36 10.12
N PRO A 222 -12.57 5.31 10.82
CA PRO A 222 -12.16 6.71 10.79
C PRO A 222 -10.66 6.87 11.09
N PRO A 223 -9.96 7.81 10.45
CA PRO A 223 -8.51 7.86 10.53
C PRO A 223 -8.05 8.30 11.92
N ILE A 224 -6.95 7.73 12.37
CA ILE A 224 -6.13 8.36 13.40
C ILE A 224 -5.41 9.54 12.75
N ILE A 225 -5.69 10.75 13.24
CA ILE A 225 -5.14 11.99 12.74
C ILE A 225 -3.89 12.34 13.54
N SER A 226 -2.75 12.47 12.87
CA SER A 226 -1.49 12.92 13.48
C SER A 226 -1.07 14.26 12.89
N ALA A 227 -1.36 15.35 13.62
CA ALA A 227 -1.06 16.72 13.19
C ALA A 227 0.38 17.13 13.53
N VAL A 228 1.34 16.54 12.81
CA VAL A 228 2.78 16.76 12.98
C VAL A 228 3.43 17.07 11.63
N GLY A 229 4.52 17.84 11.64
CA GLY A 229 5.22 18.24 10.43
C GLY A 229 4.67 19.52 9.80
N SER A 230 4.99 19.74 8.52
CA SER A 230 4.65 20.97 7.79
C SER A 230 3.24 20.94 7.20
N LEU A 231 2.59 22.10 7.11
CA LEU A 231 1.35 22.27 6.36
C LEU A 231 1.57 22.02 4.86
N HIS A 232 0.89 21.01 4.31
CA HIS A 232 0.77 20.73 2.90
C HIS A 232 -0.49 21.42 2.36
N ALA A 233 -0.30 22.62 1.82
CA ALA A 233 -1.37 23.38 1.19
C ALA A 233 -0.85 24.18 -0.01
N PRO A 234 -1.72 24.54 -0.97
CA PRO A 234 -1.34 25.40 -2.09
C PRO A 234 -0.74 26.74 -1.64
N SER A 235 -1.22 27.28 -0.51
CA SER A 235 -0.75 28.53 0.09
C SER A 235 0.69 28.46 0.65
N VAL A 236 1.22 27.25 0.86
CA VAL A 236 2.59 27.03 1.39
C VAL A 236 3.55 26.65 0.27
N ALA A 237 3.19 25.71 -0.60
CA ALA A 237 3.88 25.52 -1.88
C ALA A 237 2.93 24.87 -2.88
N ALA A 238 2.67 25.51 -4.00
CA ALA A 238 1.63 25.11 -4.96
C ALA A 238 1.76 23.66 -5.46
N LEU A 239 3.00 23.18 -5.64
CA LEU A 239 3.29 21.82 -6.11
C LEU A 239 3.67 20.83 -4.98
N GLY A 240 3.54 21.24 -3.71
CA GLY A 240 3.92 20.43 -2.55
C GLY A 240 3.03 19.21 -2.29
N TYR A 241 1.96 19.03 -3.08
CA TYR A 241 1.14 17.83 -3.06
C TYR A 241 1.93 16.61 -3.60
N LYS A 242 2.86 16.82 -4.53
CA LYS A 242 3.74 15.76 -5.09
C LYS A 242 4.72 15.24 -4.02
N GLY A 243 5.04 13.96 -4.08
CA GLY A 243 5.98 13.36 -3.14
C GLY A 243 5.98 11.84 -3.15
N GLN A 244 6.55 11.29 -2.08
CA GLN A 244 6.57 9.86 -1.80
C GLN A 244 6.47 9.66 -0.29
N MET A 245 5.86 8.56 0.13
CA MET A 245 5.82 8.18 1.53
C MET A 245 6.08 6.69 1.70
N LYS A 246 6.98 6.36 2.63
CA LYS A 246 7.30 4.96 2.94
C LYS A 246 7.37 4.77 4.45
N VAL A 247 6.80 3.67 4.89
CA VAL A 247 6.81 3.21 6.28
C VAL A 247 7.72 1.99 6.41
N THR A 248 8.39 1.84 7.55
CA THR A 248 9.19 0.66 7.84
C THR A 248 8.30 -0.59 7.97
N PRO A 249 8.78 -1.80 7.64
CA PRO A 249 7.98 -3.02 7.71
C PRO A 249 7.37 -3.30 9.09
N ASP A 250 8.03 -2.87 10.15
CA ASP A 250 7.57 -2.97 11.54
C ASP A 250 6.59 -1.85 11.97
N GLY A 251 6.26 -0.94 11.06
CA GLY A 251 5.36 0.19 11.28
C GLY A 251 5.89 1.28 12.22
N GLN A 252 7.16 1.23 12.63
CA GLN A 252 7.70 2.12 13.67
C GLN A 252 8.14 3.49 13.16
N ARG A 253 8.47 3.62 11.87
CA ARG A 253 8.99 4.87 11.29
C ARG A 253 8.34 5.16 9.95
N LEU A 254 8.01 6.42 9.73
CA LEU A 254 7.45 6.94 8.50
C LEU A 254 8.38 8.01 7.93
N ALA A 255 8.80 7.86 6.68
CA ALA A 255 9.56 8.85 5.94
C ALA A 255 8.69 9.45 4.84
N LEU A 256 8.82 10.76 4.65
CA LEU A 256 8.06 11.53 3.67
C LEU A 256 8.99 12.43 2.88
N ALA A 257 8.92 12.34 1.56
CA ALA A 257 9.53 13.27 0.64
C ALA A 257 8.44 14.19 0.05
N ARG A 258 8.71 15.49 0.03
CA ARG A 258 7.81 16.51 -0.50
C ARG A 258 8.54 17.29 -1.58
N TYR A 259 7.90 17.46 -2.73
CA TYR A 259 8.42 18.37 -3.74
C TYR A 259 8.41 19.82 -3.23
N SER A 260 9.51 20.55 -3.49
CA SER A 260 9.64 21.98 -3.20
C SER A 260 10.41 22.64 -4.32
N GLU A 261 9.92 23.79 -4.80
CA GLU A 261 10.62 24.62 -5.79
C GLU A 261 11.67 25.54 -5.15
N VAL A 262 11.62 25.66 -3.83
CA VAL A 262 12.58 26.42 -3.02
C VAL A 262 13.37 25.40 -2.21
N LEU A 263 14.71 25.47 -2.27
CA LEU A 263 15.57 24.76 -1.32
C LEU A 263 15.19 25.23 0.09
N GLY A 264 14.81 24.28 0.93
CA GLY A 264 14.34 24.55 2.30
C GLY A 264 15.32 25.35 3.13
#